data_AF-A0A5B2YJQ2-F1
#
_entry.id   AF-A0A5B2YJQ2-F1
#
_cell.length_a   1.000
_cell.length_b   1.000
_cell.length_c   1.000
_cell.angle_alpha   90.00
_cell.angle_beta   90.00
_cell.angle_gamma   90.00
#
_symmetry.space_group_name_H-M   'P 1'
#
loop_
_entity.id
_entity.type
_entity.pdbx_description
1 polymer ?
#
loop_
_entity_poly.entity_id
_entity_poly.type
_entity_poly.pdbx_seq_one_letter_code
_entity_poly.pdbx_strand_id
1 'polypeptide(L)'
;SYPITVITTDADGNETTTSFTITVQDTTAPTVTPIEGQTKEINTAIDPIKIDATDNSGQAVTNKVSGLPAGVTFNSATNTISGTP
;
A
#
# COMPACT_ATOMS: atom_id res chain seq x y z
N SER A 1 12.19 12.64 -9.78
CA SER A 1 12.57 13.00 -11.16
C SER A 1 13.96 12.49 -11.42
N TYR A 2 14.17 11.81 -12.54
CA TYR A 2 15.41 11.17 -12.94
C TYR A 2 15.93 11.88 -14.20
N PRO A 3 17.05 12.62 -14.11
CA PRO A 3 17.67 13.21 -15.29
C PRO A 3 18.31 12.11 -16.14
N ILE A 4 18.00 12.10 -17.43
CA ILE A 4 18.51 11.16 -18.43
C ILE A 4 19.35 11.94 -19.43
N THR A 5 20.52 11.38 -19.74
CA THR A 5 21.42 11.92 -20.77
C THR A 5 21.59 10.86 -21.86
N VAL A 6 21.47 11.27 -23.12
CA VAL A 6 21.69 10.43 -24.30
C VAL A 6 22.85 11.04 -25.08
N ILE A 7 23.85 10.22 -25.35
CA ILE A 7 24.96 10.54 -26.25
C ILE A 7 24.73 9.73 -27.53
N THR A 8 24.66 10.43 -28.66
CA THR A 8 24.53 9.81 -29.98
C THR A 8 25.81 10.06 -30.75
N THR A 9 26.44 8.99 -31.21
CA THR A 9 27.72 9.01 -31.94
C THR A 9 27.49 8.47 -33.35
N ASP A 10 27.92 9.18 -34.38
CA ASP A 10 27.87 8.68 -35.77
C ASP A 10 29.05 7.73 -36.10
N ALA A 11 29.06 7.17 -37.31
CA ALA A 11 30.11 6.22 -37.73
C ALA A 11 31.51 6.84 -37.81
N ASP A 12 31.59 8.17 -37.93
CA ASP A 12 32.84 8.93 -38.02
C ASP A 12 33.30 9.44 -36.64
N GLY A 13 32.51 9.19 -35.58
CA GLY A 13 32.84 9.54 -34.20
C GLY A 13 32.36 10.92 -33.76
N ASN A 14 31.51 11.61 -34.54
CA ASN A 14 30.93 12.88 -34.09
C ASN A 14 29.82 12.61 -33.06
N GLU A 15 29.83 13.37 -31.96
CA GLU A 15 28.85 13.20 -30.87
C GLU A 15 27.87 14.37 -30.75
N THR A 16 26.64 14.05 -30.36
CA THR A 16 25.66 15.01 -29.85
C THR A 16 25.10 14.51 -28.53
N THR A 17 25.00 15.41 -27.54
CA THR A 17 24.40 15.12 -26.24
C THR A 17 23.03 15.77 -26.15
N THR A 18 22.02 15.00 -25.74
CA THR A 18 20.68 15.51 -25.39
C THR A 18 20.31 15.05 -23.98
N SER A 19 19.56 15.86 -23.24
CA SER A 19 19.06 15.49 -21.92
C SER A 19 17.56 15.75 -21.78
N PHE A 20 16.91 14.95 -20.94
CA PHE A 20 15.52 15.08 -20.55
C PHE A 20 15.31 14.45 -19.17
N THR A 21 14.11 14.57 -18.59
CA THR A 21 13.81 14.02 -17.27
C THR A 21 12.62 13.06 -17.32
N ILE A 22 12.70 11.97 -16.55
CA ILE A 22 11.55 11.11 -16.24
C ILE A 22 11.07 11.43 -14.83
N THR A 23 9.81 11.85 -14.67
CA THR A 23 9.21 12.08 -13.35
C THR A 23 8.40 10.86 -12.94
N VAL A 24 8.74 10.27 -11.79
CA VAL A 24 7.97 9.21 -11.16
C VAL A 24 7.21 9.82 -9.99
N GLN A 25 5.90 9.58 -9.96
CA GLN A 25 4.99 10.04 -8.91
C GLN A 25 4.09 8.87 -8.53
N ASP A 26 3.78 8.77 -7.24
CA ASP A 26 2.76 7.88 -6.75
C ASP A 26 1.42 8.62 -6.61
N THR A 27 0.43 8.18 -7.38
CA THR A 27 -0.92 8.78 -7.43
C THR A 27 -2.02 7.73 -7.31
N THR A 28 -1.64 6.47 -7.18
CA THR A 28 -2.58 5.36 -7.08
C THR A 28 -2.80 5.08 -5.61
N ALA A 29 -4.06 4.93 -5.19
CA ALA A 29 -4.36 4.68 -3.78
C ALA A 29 -4.08 3.20 -3.41
N PRO A 30 -3.84 2.90 -2.13
CA PRO A 30 -3.75 1.54 -1.66
C PRO A 30 -5.05 0.77 -1.94
N THR A 31 -4.91 -0.53 -2.14
CA THR A 31 -6.02 -1.48 -2.25
C THR A 31 -6.08 -2.35 -1.00
N VAL A 32 -7.27 -2.77 -0.60
CA VAL A 32 -7.50 -3.67 0.54
C VAL A 32 -8.25 -4.89 0.04
N THR A 33 -7.79 -6.09 0.39
CA THR A 33 -8.49 -7.34 0.11
C THR A 33 -9.89 -7.28 0.74
N PRO A 34 -10.96 -7.65 0.02
CA PRO A 34 -12.31 -7.63 0.57
C PRO A 34 -12.41 -8.41 1.89
N ILE A 35 -13.04 -7.80 2.89
CA ILE A 35 -13.28 -8.41 4.20
C ILE A 35 -14.76 -8.71 4.29
N GLU A 36 -15.10 -9.98 4.47
CA GLU A 36 -16.47 -10.40 4.68
C GLU A 36 -16.93 -10.08 6.11
N GLY A 37 -18.21 -9.74 6.25
CA GLY A 37 -18.82 -9.54 7.56
C GLY A 37 -18.89 -10.84 8.36
N GLN A 38 -19.00 -10.71 9.68
CA GLN A 38 -19.21 -11.85 10.58
C GLN A 38 -20.48 -11.63 11.39
N THR A 39 -21.20 -12.74 11.66
CA THR A 39 -22.28 -12.78 12.65
C THR A 39 -21.84 -13.72 13.77
N LYS A 40 -21.81 -13.22 15.00
CA LYS A 40 -21.38 -13.95 16.20
C LYS A 40 -22.38 -13.73 17.32
N GLU A 41 -22.51 -14.72 18.20
CA GLU A 41 -23.26 -14.59 19.45
C GLU A 41 -22.57 -13.59 20.40
N ILE A 42 -23.36 -12.89 21.22
CA ILE A 42 -22.79 -11.96 22.21
C ILE A 42 -21.89 -12.70 23.21
N ASN A 43 -20.81 -12.05 23.66
CA ASN A 43 -19.76 -12.65 24.49
C ASN A 43 -18.97 -13.79 23.84
N THR A 44 -19.08 -13.96 22.50
CA THR A 44 -18.24 -14.90 21.74
C THR A 44 -17.17 -14.16 20.97
N ALA A 45 -15.92 -14.64 21.02
CA ALA A 45 -14.83 -14.05 20.26
C ALA A 45 -15.13 -14.03 18.75
N ILE A 46 -14.76 -12.95 18.08
CA ILE A 46 -14.80 -12.88 16.61
C ILE A 46 -13.67 -13.74 16.02
N ASP A 47 -13.81 -14.13 14.75
CA ASP A 47 -12.67 -14.70 14.03
C ASP A 47 -11.69 -13.54 13.75
N PRO A 48 -10.39 -13.68 14.05
CA PRO A 48 -9.43 -12.61 13.83
C PRO A 48 -9.41 -12.16 12.37
N ILE A 49 -9.55 -10.85 12.15
CA ILE A 49 -9.57 -10.26 10.81
C ILE A 49 -8.21 -9.65 10.54
N LYS A 50 -7.46 -10.23 9.60
CA LYS A 50 -6.22 -9.62 9.09
C LYS A 50 -6.59 -8.62 8.00
N ILE A 51 -6.22 -7.35 8.17
CA ILE A 51 -6.30 -6.35 7.12
C ILE A 51 -5.09 -6.56 6.21
N ASP A 52 -5.35 -6.99 4.98
CA ASP A 52 -4.35 -7.15 3.93
C ASP A 52 -4.51 -6.02 2.92
N ALA A 53 -3.56 -5.09 2.93
CA ALA A 53 -3.57 -3.88 2.12
C ALA A 53 -2.24 -3.74 1.40
N THR A 54 -2.29 -3.39 0.12
CA THR A 54 -1.12 -3.25 -0.75
C THR A 54 -1.19 -1.96 -1.53
N ASP A 55 -0.03 -1.44 -1.90
CA ASP A 55 0.11 -0.19 -2.64
C ASP A 55 1.24 -0.34 -3.68
N ASN A 56 1.08 0.26 -4.85
CA ASN A 56 2.06 0.15 -5.94
C ASN A 56 3.40 0.79 -5.62
N SER A 57 3.46 1.70 -4.64
CA SER A 57 4.72 2.28 -4.20
C SER A 57 5.64 1.28 -3.51
N GLY A 58 5.11 0.12 -3.09
CA GLY A 58 5.84 -0.87 -2.30
C GLY A 58 6.18 -0.42 -0.88
N GLN A 59 5.67 0.75 -0.46
CA GLN A 59 5.83 1.26 0.89
C GLN A 59 4.81 0.63 1.85
N ALA A 60 5.07 0.74 3.15
CA ALA A 60 4.15 0.25 4.18
C ALA A 60 2.83 1.03 4.15
N VAL A 61 1.71 0.30 4.15
CA VAL A 61 0.37 0.88 4.29
C VAL A 61 0.01 0.99 5.77
N THR A 62 -0.60 2.11 6.16
CA THR A 62 -1.06 2.35 7.53
C THR A 62 -2.58 2.29 7.59
N ASN A 63 -3.12 1.45 8.49
CA ASN A 63 -4.56 1.28 8.68
C ASN A 63 -5.05 1.98 9.94
N LYS A 64 -6.21 2.65 9.85
CA LYS A 64 -6.96 3.19 10.98
C LYS A 64 -8.33 2.56 10.99
N VAL A 65 -8.71 1.97 12.13
CA VAL A 65 -9.98 1.25 12.29
C VAL A 65 -10.86 1.98 13.32
N SER A 66 -12.14 2.10 13.03
CA SER A 66 -13.16 2.71 13.90
C SER A 66 -14.48 1.97 13.79
N GLY A 67 -15.40 2.17 14.74
CA GLY A 67 -16.71 1.51 14.75
C GLY A 67 -16.67 0.06 15.21
N LEU A 68 -15.61 -0.35 15.90
CA LEU A 68 -15.51 -1.68 16.49
C LEU A 68 -16.52 -1.83 17.66
N PRO A 69 -17.12 -3.02 17.85
CA PRO A 69 -17.88 -3.32 19.06
C PRO A 69 -17.03 -3.14 20.33
N ALA A 70 -17.68 -2.88 21.47
CA ALA A 70 -16.99 -2.90 22.76
C ALA A 70 -16.27 -4.26 22.96
N GLY A 71 -15.07 -4.27 23.54
CA GLY A 71 -14.31 -5.51 23.71
C GLY A 71 -13.58 -6.05 22.46
N VAL A 72 -13.75 -5.41 21.30
CA VAL A 72 -12.98 -5.67 20.06
C VAL A 72 -11.95 -4.55 19.84
N THR A 73 -10.74 -4.91 19.43
CA THR A 73 -9.63 -3.98 19.25
C THR A 73 -8.91 -4.19 17.92
N PHE A 74 -8.20 -3.15 17.45
CA PHE A 74 -7.29 -3.23 16.31
C PHE A 74 -5.84 -3.14 16.79
N ASN A 75 -5.03 -4.13 16.43
CA ASN A 75 -3.60 -4.13 16.63
C ASN A 75 -2.89 -3.67 15.35
N SER A 76 -2.34 -2.46 15.36
CA SER A 76 -1.63 -1.87 14.21
C SER A 76 -0.29 -2.54 13.90
N ALA A 77 0.34 -3.22 14.86
CA ALA A 77 1.59 -3.93 14.62
C ALA A 77 1.37 -5.20 13.80
N THR A 78 0.22 -5.87 13.99
CA THR A 78 -0.12 -7.09 13.24
C THR A 78 -1.16 -6.86 12.15
N ASN A 79 -1.71 -5.64 12.05
CA ASN A 79 -2.85 -5.30 11.21
C ASN A 79 -4.04 -6.26 11.42
N THR A 80 -4.35 -6.59 12.69
CA THR A 80 -5.38 -7.57 13.04
C THR A 80 -6.45 -6.94 13.92
N ILE A 81 -7.72 -7.21 13.60
CA ILE A 81 -8.86 -6.92 14.47
C ILE A 81 -9.24 -8.22 15.20
N SER A 82 -9.35 -8.17 16.52
CA SER A 82 -9.72 -9.32 17.35
C SER A 82 -10.33 -8.88 18.69
N GLY A 83 -11.00 -9.81 19.36
CA GLY A 83 -11.60 -9.59 20.68
C GLY A 83 -12.96 -10.26 20.80
N THR A 84 -13.69 -9.89 21.86
CA THR A 84 -15.00 -10.46 22.22
C THR A 84 -15.98 -9.32 22.46
N PRO A 85 -17.04 -9.18 21.63
CA PRO A 85 -18.13 -8.23 21.84
C PRO A 85 -18.94 -8.46 23.12
#